data_AF-A0A3B8V468-F1
#
_entry.id   AF-A0A3B8V468-F1
#
_cell.length_a   1.000
_cell.length_b   1.000
_cell.length_c   1.000
_cell.angle_alpha   90.00
_cell.angle_beta   90.00
_cell.angle_gamma   90.00
#
_symmetry.space_group_name_H-M   'P 1'
#
loop_
_entity.id
_entity.type
_entity.pdbx_description
1 polymer ?
#
loop_
_entity_poly.entity_id
_entity_poly.type
_entity_poly.pdbx_seq_one_letter_code
_entity_poly.pdbx_strand_id
1 'polypeptide(L)' 'MPIGTRQRVDSAAALAKAAPRDGGDRPRGGGLAAGRTAPDVDLPGVDGLGFELEASRGKVVVLDFWATWCGPCRAALP' A
#
# COMPACT_ATOMS: atom_id res chain seq x y z
N MET A 1 -33.10 -37.38 42.75
CA MET A 1 -32.75 -38.19 41.56
C MET A 1 -33.82 -37.92 40.52
N PRO A 2 -33.52 -37.11 39.50
CA PRO A 2 -32.97 -37.66 38.25
C PRO A 2 -31.66 -37.01 37.83
N ILE A 3 -30.81 -37.85 37.25
CA ILE A 3 -29.44 -37.60 36.82
C ILE A 3 -29.51 -36.86 35.47
N GLY A 4 -29.19 -35.56 35.48
CA GLY A 4 -29.03 -34.75 34.28
C GLY A 4 -27.82 -35.23 33.47
N THR A 5 -28.12 -35.75 32.29
CA THR A 5 -27.16 -36.31 31.33
C THR A 5 -26.18 -35.25 30.84
N ARG A 6 -24.88 -35.55 31.01
CA ARG A 6 -23.72 -34.96 30.32
C ARG A 6 -24.07 -34.44 28.91
N GLN A 7 -24.13 -33.12 28.73
CA GLN A 7 -23.88 -32.53 27.42
C GLN A 7 -22.37 -32.28 27.30
N ARG A 8 -21.84 -33.00 26.34
CA ARG A 8 -20.45 -33.20 25.96
C ARG A 8 -19.76 -31.87 25.62
N VAL A 9 -18.52 -31.77 26.08
CA VAL A 9 -17.45 -30.95 25.55
C VAL A 9 -17.30 -31.16 24.04
N ASP A 10 -17.92 -30.33 23.22
CA ASP A 10 -17.63 -30.29 21.77
C ASP A 10 -16.57 -29.23 21.48
N SER A 11 -15.37 -29.51 21.97
CA SER A 11 -14.11 -28.83 21.67
C SER A 11 -13.69 -29.05 20.20
N ALA A 12 -14.41 -28.47 19.23
CA ALA A 12 -14.06 -28.69 17.80
C ALA A 12 -14.52 -27.63 16.78
N ALA A 13 -14.82 -26.38 17.17
CA ALA A 13 -15.05 -25.30 16.19
C ALA A 13 -14.56 -23.96 16.76
N ALA A 14 -13.57 -23.25 16.24
CA ALA A 14 -12.70 -23.46 15.10
C ALA A 14 -11.42 -22.65 15.39
N LEU A 15 -10.35 -23.31 15.81
CA LEU A 15 -9.01 -22.74 15.75
C LEU A 15 -8.52 -22.90 14.30
N ALA A 16 -9.05 -22.08 13.40
CA ALA A 16 -8.43 -21.87 12.09
C ALA A 16 -7.15 -21.05 12.32
N LYS A 17 -6.09 -21.81 12.62
CA LYS A 17 -4.67 -21.47 12.57
C LYS A 17 -4.43 -20.25 11.68
N ALA A 18 -3.96 -19.16 12.28
CA ALA A 18 -3.51 -17.97 11.56
C ALA A 18 -2.58 -18.41 10.42
N ALA A 19 -3.04 -18.23 9.19
CA ALA A 19 -2.18 -18.42 8.04
C ALA A 19 -0.99 -17.45 8.17
N PRO A 20 0.24 -17.90 7.87
CA PRO A 20 1.34 -16.97 7.62
C PRO A 20 0.85 -15.92 6.64
N ARG A 21 1.06 -14.63 6.95
CA ARG A 21 0.91 -13.59 5.94
C ARG A 21 2.11 -13.69 5.02
N ASP A 22 2.08 -14.71 4.17
CA ASP A 22 2.99 -14.82 3.04
C ASP A 22 2.73 -13.58 2.20
N GLY A 23 3.71 -12.67 2.21
CA GLY A 23 3.75 -11.49 1.34
C GLY A 23 3.92 -11.96 -0.10
N GLY A 24 2.85 -12.54 -0.65
CA GLY A 24 2.79 -13.13 -1.97
C GLY A 24 3.13 -12.11 -3.05
N ASP A 25 4.27 -12.35 -3.71
CA ASP A 25 4.36 -12.60 -5.15
C ASP A 25 3.34 -11.90 -6.06
N ARG A 26 3.14 -10.60 -5.87
CA ARG A 26 2.42 -9.78 -6.84
C ARG A 26 3.40 -9.17 -7.86
N PRO A 27 3.42 -9.59 -9.13
CA PRO A 27 4.01 -8.77 -10.18
C PRO A 27 3.04 -7.62 -10.49
N ARG A 28 3.05 -6.56 -9.66
CA ARG A 28 2.25 -5.35 -9.90
C ARG A 28 3.07 -4.30 -10.64
N GLY A 29 3.26 -4.52 -11.94
CA GLY A 29 3.78 -3.53 -12.91
C GLY A 29 5.26 -3.21 -12.74
N GLY A 30 6.07 -3.48 -13.77
CA GLY A 30 7.43 -2.98 -13.82
C GLY A 30 7.43 -1.46 -13.70
N GLY A 31 8.25 -0.92 -12.79
CA GLY A 31 8.44 0.52 -12.68
C GLY A 31 8.93 1.15 -13.99
N LEU A 32 8.98 2.48 -14.05
CA LEU A 32 9.52 3.18 -15.21
C LEU A 32 10.94 2.69 -15.50
N ALA A 33 11.20 2.26 -16.73
CA ALA A 33 12.53 1.84 -17.13
C ALA A 33 13.48 3.05 -17.18
N ALA A 34 14.65 2.92 -16.56
CA ALA A 34 15.66 3.96 -16.54
C ALA A 34 16.05 4.39 -17.97
N GLY A 35 16.24 5.70 -18.18
CA GLY A 35 16.58 6.28 -19.47
C GLY A 35 15.40 6.44 -20.44
N ARG A 36 14.20 5.96 -20.09
CA ARG A 36 12.98 6.31 -20.82
C ARG A 36 12.51 7.70 -20.40
N THR A 37 11.89 8.41 -21.34
CA THR A 37 11.17 9.65 -21.04
C THR A 37 10.14 9.38 -19.95
N ALA A 38 10.15 10.23 -18.90
CA ALA A 38 9.14 10.18 -17.87
C ALA A 38 7.75 10.46 -18.48
N PRO A 39 6.67 9.83 -17.99
CA PRO A 39 5.31 10.19 -18.38
C PRO A 39 5.01 11.66 -18.05
N ASP A 40 4.13 12.28 -18.83
CA ASP A 40 3.63 13.61 -18.52
C ASP A 40 2.86 13.59 -17.20
N VAL A 41 3.07 14.62 -16.39
CA VAL A 41 2.40 14.83 -15.11
C VAL A 41 1.86 16.25 -15.11
N ASP A 42 0.55 16.35 -14.94
CA ASP A 42 -0.19 17.59 -14.71
C ASP A 42 -1.04 17.40 -13.45
N LEU A 43 -0.74 18.20 -12.42
CA LEU A 43 -1.37 18.07 -11.11
C LEU A 43 -1.73 19.45 -10.55
N PRO A 44 -2.87 19.56 -9.85
CA PRO A 44 -3.18 20.77 -9.10
C PRO A 44 -2.19 20.91 -7.93
N GLY A 45 -1.58 22.08 -7.79
CA GLY A 45 -0.79 22.44 -6.63
C GLY A 45 -1.65 22.79 -5.43
N VAL A 46 -1.08 22.59 -4.24
CA VAL A 46 -1.73 22.90 -2.95
C VAL A 46 -1.88 24.41 -2.72
N ASP A 47 -1.10 25.21 -3.44
CA ASP A 47 -1.16 26.67 -3.48
C ASP A 47 -2.19 27.21 -4.48
N GLY A 48 -2.87 26.32 -5.21
CA GLY A 48 -3.81 26.67 -6.28
C GLY A 48 -3.14 26.97 -7.62
N LEU A 49 -1.82 26.85 -7.73
CA LEU A 49 -1.10 26.90 -9.01
C LEU A 49 -0.97 25.47 -9.56
N GLY A 50 -1.09 25.31 -10.88
CA GLY A 50 -0.86 24.01 -11.52
C GLY A 50 0.63 23.64 -11.53
N PHE A 51 0.91 22.34 -11.48
CA PHE A 51 2.25 21.80 -11.72
C PHE A 51 2.25 20.94 -12.99
N GLU A 52 3.04 21.37 -13.97
CA GLU A 52 3.30 20.61 -15.20
C GLU A 52 4.77 20.18 -15.24
N LEU A 53 5.03 18.88 -15.42
CA LEU A 53 6.39 18.35 -15.52
C LEU A 53 7.17 18.91 -16.73
N GLU A 54 6.45 19.15 -17.82
CA GLU A 54 7.01 19.69 -19.06
C GLU A 54 7.68 21.06 -18.87
N ALA A 55 7.11 21.91 -18.00
CA ALA A 55 7.67 23.22 -17.65
C ALA A 55 9.01 23.11 -16.91
N SER A 56 9.35 21.95 -16.37
CA SER A 56 10.60 21.69 -15.65
C SER A 56 11.70 21.05 -16.52
N ARG A 57 11.48 20.92 -17.83
CA ARG A 57 12.47 20.37 -18.77
C ARG A 57 13.82 21.11 -18.68
N GLY A 58 14.90 20.34 -18.79
CA GLY A 58 16.28 20.84 -18.68
C GLY A 58 16.80 20.97 -17.24
N LYS A 59 15.97 20.70 -16.23
CA LYS A 59 16.37 20.61 -14.83
C LYS A 59 16.36 19.16 -14.37
N VAL A 60 17.24 18.82 -13.43
CA VAL A 60 17.14 17.55 -12.70
C VAL A 60 16.05 17.72 -11.64
N VAL A 61 15.03 16.87 -11.70
CA VAL A 61 13.86 16.91 -10.81
C VAL A 61 13.66 15.54 -10.21
N VAL A 62 13.33 15.50 -8.91
CA VAL A 62 12.90 14.30 -8.20
C VAL A 62 11.43 14.47 -7.85
N LEU A 63 10.59 13.54 -8.30
CA LEU A 63 9.17 13.49 -7.95
C LEU A 63 8.97 12.42 -6.86
N ASP A 64 8.42 12.83 -5.73
CA ASP A 64 8.09 11.94 -4.61
C ASP A 64 6.57 11.81 -4.48
N PHE A 65 6.06 10.59 -4.70
CA PHE A 65 4.64 10.27 -4.61
C PHE A 65 4.32 9.68 -3.24
N TRP A 66 3.75 10.49 -2.34
CA TRP A 66 3.39 10.10 -0.99
C TRP A 66 1.92 10.39 -0.68
N ALA A 67 1.43 9.85 0.44
CA ALA A 67 0.10 10.15 0.95
C ALA A 67 0.02 10.02 2.48
N THR A 68 -0.95 10.71 3.10
CA THR A 68 -1.17 10.70 4.57
C THR A 68 -1.55 9.33 5.14
N TRP A 69 -2.00 8.42 4.30
CA TRP A 69 -2.30 7.03 4.65
C TRP A 69 -1.16 6.06 4.27
N CYS A 70 -0.11 6.53 3.60
CA CYS A 70 1.05 5.71 3.26
C CYS A 70 1.94 5.53 4.49
N GLY A 71 1.82 4.37 5.15
CA GLY A 71 2.59 4.03 6.36
C GLY A 71 4.10 4.23 6.20
N PRO A 72 4.77 3.59 5.23
CA PRO A 72 6.19 3.76 4.99
C PRO A 72 6.59 5.19 4.59
N CYS A 73 5.81 5.86 3.73
CA CYS A 73 6.13 7.22 3.29
C CYS A 73 6.15 8.20 4.47
N ARG A 74 5.17 8.13 5.37
CA ARG A 74 5.15 8.97 6.58
C ARG A 74 6.36 8.76 7.48
N ALA A 75 6.91 7.55 7.53
CA ALA A 75 8.08 7.24 8.35
C ALA A 75 9.40 7.74 7.71
N ALA A 76 9.39 8.04 6.40
CA ALA A 76 10.55 8.54 5.66
C ALA A 76 10.64 10.07 5.64
N LEU A 77 9.53 10.76 5.92
CA LEU A 77 9.49 12.22 6.05
C LEU A 77 10.11 12.67 7.39
N PRO A 78 10.88 13.77 7.41
CA PRO A 78 11.59 14.26 8.60
C PRO A 78 10.67 14.81 9.71
#